data_AF-R5J3I0-F1
#
_entry.id   AF-R5J3I0-F1
#
_cell.length_a   1.000
_cell.length_b   1.000
_cell.length_c   1.000
_cell.angle_alpha   90.00
_cell.angle_beta   90.00
_cell.angle_gamma   90.00
#
_symmetry.space_group_name_H-M   'P 1'
#
loop_
_entity.id
_entity.type
_entity.pdbx_description
1 polymer ?
#
loop_
_entity_poly.entity_id
_entity_poly.type
_entity_poly.pdbx_seq_one_letter_code
_entity_poly.pdbx_strand_id
1 'polypeptide(L)'
;MHRLLIENYIKQISKQDIKEFANKNNIQLSEKDQDILYHYLKNNWQDLLYGNSRSVFKELEEKLGTEKFNILKNLYDFYFEKYHDFL
;
A
#
# COMPACT_ATOMS: atom_id res chain seq x y z
N MET A 1 -16.20 -6.68 12.28
CA MET A 1 -16.97 -6.73 11.01
C MET A 1 -16.18 -6.09 9.86
N HIS A 2 -15.53 -4.95 10.08
CA HIS A 2 -14.72 -4.24 9.06
C HIS A 2 -13.55 -5.04 8.49
N ARG A 3 -12.84 -5.82 9.31
CA ARG A 3 -11.71 -6.66 8.85
C ARG A 3 -12.06 -7.64 7.70
N LEU A 4 -13.23 -8.30 7.75
CA LEU A 4 -13.65 -9.22 6.69
C LEU A 4 -13.99 -8.47 5.39
N LEU A 5 -14.56 -7.27 5.49
CA LEU A 5 -14.83 -6.42 4.33
C LEU A 5 -13.52 -5.95 3.69
N ILE A 6 -12.55 -5.52 4.50
CA ILE A 6 -11.22 -5.11 4.05
C ILE A 6 -10.49 -6.28 3.40
N GLU A 7 -10.50 -7.47 4.00
CA GLU A 7 -9.89 -8.67 3.43
C GLU A 7 -10.51 -9.02 2.05
N ASN A 8 -11.84 -9.01 1.95
CA ASN A 8 -12.53 -9.30 0.70
C ASN A 8 -12.23 -8.27 -0.38
N TYR A 9 -12.18 -6.99 0.00
CA TYR A 9 -11.78 -5.91 -0.92
C TYR A 9 -10.34 -6.10 -1.40
N ILE A 10 -9.41 -6.39 -0.48
CA ILE A 10 -8.00 -6.62 -0.81
C ILE A 10 -7.85 -7.82 -1.73
N LYS A 11 -8.63 -8.89 -1.57
CA LYS A 11 -8.62 -10.04 -2.48
C LYS A 11 -9.01 -9.66 -3.91
N GLN A 12 -9.89 -8.68 -4.09
CA GLN A 12 -10.35 -8.21 -5.41
C GLN A 12 -9.41 -7.21 -6.08
N ILE A 13 -8.56 -6.51 -5.32
CA ILE A 13 -7.60 -5.55 -5.87
C ILE A 13 -6.69 -6.25 -6.90
N SER A 14 -6.57 -5.64 -8.08
CA SER A 14 -5.71 -6.07 -9.18
C SER A 14 -4.47 -5.17 -9.29
N LYS A 15 -3.49 -5.58 -10.11
CA LYS A 15 -2.34 -4.73 -10.44
C LYS A 15 -2.78 -3.46 -11.20
N GLN A 16 -3.86 -3.56 -11.98
CA GLN A 16 -4.42 -2.42 -12.72
C GLN A 16 -4.95 -1.36 -11.75
N ASP A 17 -5.60 -1.74 -10.65
CA ASP A 17 -6.09 -0.78 -9.65
C ASP A 17 -4.94 0.02 -9.02
N ILE A 18 -3.80 -0.63 -8.77
CA ILE A 18 -2.58 0.01 -8.26
C ILE A 18 -2.04 1.02 -9.27
N LYS A 19 -1.99 0.63 -10.56
CA LYS A 19 -1.55 1.51 -11.65
C LYS A 19 -2.47 2.71 -11.80
N GLU A 20 -3.78 2.50 -11.76
CA GLU A 20 -4.78 3.58 -11.87
C GLU A 20 -4.71 4.53 -10.68
N PHE A 21 -4.54 4.00 -9.46
CA PHE A 21 -4.35 4.80 -8.27
C PHE A 21 -3.08 5.66 -8.35
N ALA A 22 -1.97 5.06 -8.78
CA ALA A 22 -0.71 5.79 -8.96
C ALA A 22 -0.85 6.91 -10.00
N ASN A 23 -1.47 6.63 -11.15
CA ASN A 23 -1.72 7.63 -12.17
C ASN A 23 -2.59 8.79 -11.67
N LYS A 24 -3.65 8.51 -10.90
CA LYS A 24 -4.51 9.55 -10.29
C LYS A 24 -3.75 10.47 -9.33
N ASN A 25 -2.70 9.96 -8.69
CA ASN A 25 -1.83 10.71 -7.79
C ASN A 25 -0.55 11.24 -8.48
N ASN A 26 -0.47 11.19 -9.81
CA ASN A 26 0.69 11.60 -10.61
C ASN A 26 2.00 10.86 -10.24
N ILE A 27 1.90 9.60 -9.81
CA ILE A 27 3.04 8.76 -9.45
C ILE A 27 3.37 7.85 -10.62
N GLN A 28 4.61 7.93 -11.11
CA GLN A 28 5.09 6.98 -12.12
C GLN A 28 5.62 5.72 -11.45
N LEU A 29 4.96 4.59 -11.72
CA LEU A 29 5.39 3.27 -11.28
C LEU A 29 5.81 2.43 -12.49
N SER A 30 7.02 1.84 -12.42
CA SER A 30 7.41 0.79 -13.35
C SER A 30 6.58 -0.48 -13.11
N GLU A 31 6.56 -1.40 -14.07
CA GLU A 31 5.90 -2.71 -13.87
C GLU A 31 6.46 -3.45 -12.65
N LYS A 32 7.78 -3.35 -12.42
CA LYS A 32 8.44 -3.92 -11.23
C LYS A 32 7.90 -3.32 -9.94
N ASP A 33 7.72 -1.99 -9.89
CA ASP A 33 7.19 -1.32 -8.71
C ASP A 33 5.74 -1.75 -8.44
N GLN A 34 4.94 -1.87 -9.50
CA GLN A 34 3.55 -2.34 -9.40
C GLN A 34 3.48 -3.76 -8.84
N ASP A 35 4.38 -4.65 -9.28
CA ASP A 35 4.47 -6.02 -8.79
C ASP A 35 4.87 -6.09 -7.31
N ILE A 36 5.83 -5.28 -6.90
CA ILE A 36 6.23 -5.16 -5.48
C ILE A 36 5.03 -4.71 -4.66
N LEU A 37 4.40 -3.60 -5.03
CA LEU A 37 3.27 -3.04 -4.28
C LEU A 37 2.10 -4.01 -4.20
N TYR A 38 1.79 -4.69 -5.30
CA TYR A 38 0.76 -5.71 -5.33
C TYR A 38 1.04 -6.84 -4.35
N HIS A 39 2.27 -7.35 -4.33
CA HIS A 39 2.68 -8.41 -3.42
C HIS A 39 2.51 -8.01 -1.95
N TYR A 40 3.06 -6.85 -1.57
CA TYR A 40 2.97 -6.36 -0.18
C TYR A 40 1.53 -6.03 0.22
N LEU A 41 0.72 -5.48 -0.68
CA LEU A 41 -0.68 -5.21 -0.40
C LEU A 41 -1.48 -6.49 -0.18
N LYS A 42 -1.19 -7.57 -0.91
CA LYS A 42 -1.89 -8.85 -0.74
C LYS A 42 -1.47 -9.59 0.54
N ASN A 43 -0.20 -9.53 0.89
CA ASN A 43 0.37 -10.37 1.95
C ASN A 43 0.54 -9.65 3.29
N ASN A 44 0.75 -8.34 3.29
CA ASN A 44 1.15 -7.57 4.48
C ASN A 44 0.13 -6.50 4.89
N TRP A 45 -1.05 -6.46 4.29
CA TRP A 45 -2.07 -5.46 4.64
C TRP A 45 -2.49 -5.48 6.11
N GLN A 46 -2.44 -6.65 6.75
CA GLN A 46 -2.77 -6.77 8.18
C GLN A 46 -1.72 -6.07 9.05
N ASP A 47 -0.44 -6.27 8.72
CA ASP A 47 0.67 -5.64 9.42
C ASP A 47 0.70 -4.13 9.18
N LEU A 48 0.32 -3.71 7.97
CA LEU A 48 0.17 -2.30 7.62
C LEU A 48 -0.95 -1.66 8.45
N LEU A 49 -2.15 -2.23 8.45
CA LEU A 49 -3.32 -1.58 9.07
C LEU A 49 -3.43 -1.77 10.60
N TYR A 50 -2.99 -2.91 11.13
CA TYR A 50 -3.26 -3.30 12.52
C TYR A 50 -2.01 -3.73 13.31
N GLY A 51 -0.89 -3.94 12.62
CA GLY A 51 0.32 -4.52 13.19
C GLY A 51 1.49 -3.53 13.22
N ASN A 52 2.70 -4.09 13.15
CA ASN A 52 3.93 -3.32 13.09
C ASN A 52 4.37 -3.14 11.63
N SER A 53 3.94 -2.05 11.02
CA SER A 53 4.25 -1.68 9.64
C SER A 53 5.73 -1.37 9.39
N ARG A 54 6.56 -1.26 10.44
CA ARG A 54 7.97 -0.84 10.33
C ARG A 54 8.84 -1.79 9.51
N SER A 55 8.66 -3.11 9.66
CA SER A 55 9.41 -4.10 8.87
C SER A 55 9.03 -4.04 7.40
N VAL A 56 7.73 -3.96 7.13
CA VAL A 56 7.17 -3.85 5.77
C VAL A 56 7.68 -2.59 5.08
N PHE A 57 7.68 -1.46 5.77
CA PHE A 57 8.18 -0.21 5.23
C PHE A 57 9.67 -0.22 4.94
N LYS A 58 10.47 -0.82 5.82
CA LYS A 58 11.91 -0.96 5.56
C LYS A 58 12.18 -1.77 4.29
N GLU A 59 11.48 -2.88 4.09
CA GLU A 59 11.63 -3.69 2.88
C GLU A 59 11.14 -2.97 1.62
N LEU A 60 10.05 -2.20 1.73
CA LEU A 60 9.54 -1.38 0.61
C LEU A 60 10.53 -0.28 0.24
N GLU A 61 11.16 0.37 1.22
CA GLU A 61 12.19 1.39 0.99
C GLU A 61 13.38 0.83 0.21
N GLU A 62 13.89 -0.34 0.61
CA GLU A 62 15.00 -1.02 -0.06
C GLU A 62 14.64 -1.42 -1.51
N LYS A 63 13.38 -1.78 -1.78
CA LYS A 63 12.95 -2.28 -3.11
C LYS A 63 12.53 -1.18 -4.08
N LEU A 64 11.88 -0.12 -3.60
CA LEU A 64 11.36 0.98 -4.42
C LEU A 64 12.38 2.13 -4.57
N GLY A 65 13.34 2.20 -3.66
CA GLY A 65 14.23 3.34 -3.51
C GLY A 65 13.57 4.50 -2.74
N THR A 66 14.42 5.32 -2.12
CA THR A 66 14.02 6.34 -1.15
C THR A 66 12.99 7.34 -1.69
N GLU A 67 13.13 7.80 -2.93
CA GLU A 67 12.22 8.82 -3.50
C GLU A 67 10.78 8.29 -3.61
N LYS A 68 10.59 7.14 -4.26
CA LYS A 68 9.27 6.52 -4.43
C LYS A 68 8.69 6.06 -3.10
N PHE A 69 9.55 5.53 -2.22
CA PHE A 69 9.14 5.13 -0.89
C PHE A 69 8.61 6.33 -0.08
N ASN A 70 9.27 7.49 -0.12
CA ASN A 70 8.80 8.69 0.57
C ASN A 70 7.41 9.12 0.07
N ILE A 71 7.18 9.11 -1.24
CA ILE A 71 5.86 9.43 -1.81
C ILE A 71 4.80 8.45 -1.32
N LEU A 72 5.11 7.14 -1.35
CA LEU A 72 4.23 6.10 -0.85
C LEU A 72 3.93 6.28 0.64
N LYS A 73 4.94 6.55 1.44
CA LYS A 73 4.80 6.70 2.90
C LYS A 73 3.92 7.89 3.24
N ASN A 74 4.10 9.01 2.55
CA ASN A 74 3.25 10.20 2.73
C ASN A 74 1.78 9.90 2.40
N LEU A 75 1.53 9.16 1.31
CA LEU A 75 0.16 8.76 0.96
C LEU A 75 -0.43 7.80 1.98
N TYR A 76 0.35 6.82 2.41
CA TYR A 76 -0.05 5.91 3.46
C TYR A 76 -0.43 6.68 4.73
N ASP A 77 0.44 7.57 5.22
CA ASP A 77 0.20 8.32 6.45
C ASP A 77 -1.04 9.21 6.34
N PHE A 78 -1.20 9.90 5.22
CA PHE A 78 -2.38 10.73 4.96
C PHE A 78 -3.69 9.94 5.04
N TYR A 79 -3.76 8.78 4.39
CA TYR A 79 -4.96 7.95 4.41
C TYR A 79 -5.14 7.20 5.72
N PHE A 80 -4.05 6.81 6.36
CA PHE A 80 -4.07 6.16 7.66
C PHE A 80 -4.62 7.11 8.71
N GLU A 81 -4.09 8.33 8.84
CA GLU A 81 -4.60 9.34 9.76
C GLU A 81 -6.09 9.63 9.52
N LYS A 82 -6.49 9.74 8.25
CA LYS A 82 -7.87 10.05 7.89
C LYS A 82 -8.89 8.95 8.22
N TYR A 83 -8.48 7.68 8.10
CA TYR A 83 -9.42 6.56 8.13
C TYR A 83 -9.16 5.53 9.24
N HIS A 84 -8.04 5.62 9.97
CA HIS A 84 -7.66 4.63 10.96
C HIS A 84 -8.68 4.50 12.09
N ASP A 85 -9.29 5.59 12.54
CA ASP A 85 -10.31 5.56 13.59
C ASP A 85 -11.59 4.79 13.21
N PHE A 86 -11.74 4.43 11.93
CA PHE A 86 -12.86 3.64 11.40
C PHE A 86 -12.51 2.17 11.12
N LEU A 87 -11.27 1.73 11.39
CA LEU A 87 -10.77 0.37 11.14
C LEU A 87 -11.15 -0.63 12.25
#